data_AF-A0A258FYD9-F1
#
_entry.id   AF-A0A258FYD9-F1
#
_cell.length_a   1.000
_cell.length_b   1.000
_cell.length_c   1.000
_cell.angle_alpha   90.00
_cell.angle_beta   90.00
_cell.angle_gamma   90.00
#
_symmetry.space_group_name_H-M   'P 1'
#
loop_
_entity.id
_entity.type
_entity.pdbx_description
1 polymer ?
#
loop_
_entity_poly.entity_id
_entity_poly.type
_entity_poly.pdbx_seq_one_letter_code
_entity_poly.pdbx_strand_id
1 'polypeptide(L)'
;MDSRWSRPRKLIGRVFGSIGAVALIAAAAPLSKAQPSLRAAQWLAPADRVSALGSRPRECLAPSALVDDADAVAIGRVAFRTPVLLGGQAARGGISCASCHSNGRRNAAFFLAGLSGAPGTADVTSALMSTRRDNGVFDPLPIPDLAAPGRISRAPGDGALEAFVRSVIIDEFDGSPPTSATMAGLVAYLRHLRPCAPEEREAITLATATADIESAIGAARAALRRDDQETARLMLAGARWTLGEMDERYPGEELARHRAAIRMADRSLAALQQQLDRDPAAAARALGAWRLKPAILAALRRAEPDSLYAPGVMAAAFGAAAVRP
;
A
#
# COMPACT_ATOMS: atom_id res chain seq x y z
N MET A 1 -21.01 19.26 76.77
CA MET A 1 -20.92 20.56 76.06
C MET A 1 -21.36 20.30 74.62
N ASP A 2 -22.63 19.96 74.35
CA ASP A 2 -23.84 20.81 74.39
C ASP A 2 -23.80 22.05 73.49
N SER A 3 -24.50 21.96 72.36
CA SER A 3 -25.59 22.85 71.91
C SER A 3 -25.76 22.67 70.38
N ARG A 4 -26.80 21.95 69.92
CA ARG A 4 -28.17 22.40 69.63
C ARG A 4 -28.24 23.54 68.60
N TRP A 5 -28.99 23.29 67.52
CA TRP A 5 -30.08 24.12 66.95
C TRP A 5 -30.54 23.43 65.65
N SER A 6 -31.60 22.62 65.71
CA SER A 6 -33.01 22.95 65.40
C SER A 6 -33.38 22.83 63.91
N ARG A 7 -34.15 21.78 63.61
CA ARG A 7 -34.86 21.53 62.33
C ARG A 7 -36.12 22.40 62.20
N PRO A 8 -36.60 22.63 60.97
CA PRO A 8 -38.03 22.67 60.69
C PRO A 8 -38.50 21.48 59.84
N ARG A 9 -39.81 21.22 59.96
CA ARG A 9 -40.57 20.05 59.50
C ARG A 9 -41.18 20.24 58.10
N LYS A 10 -41.24 19.12 57.37
CA LYS A 10 -42.31 18.56 56.51
C LYS A 10 -43.01 19.45 55.45
N LEU A 11 -43.03 18.95 54.21
CA LEU A 11 -44.24 18.77 53.37
C LEU A 11 -43.91 17.70 52.30
N ILE A 12 -44.22 16.42 52.53
CA ILE A 12 -45.30 15.64 51.89
C ILE A 12 -45.76 16.20 50.53
N GLY A 13 -45.32 15.53 49.46
CA GLY A 13 -45.91 15.55 48.13
C GLY A 13 -45.70 14.18 47.48
N ARG A 14 -46.68 13.28 47.63
CA ARG A 14 -46.74 12.00 46.91
C ARG A 14 -47.17 12.28 45.48
N VAL A 15 -46.28 12.08 44.51
CA VAL A 15 -46.66 11.96 43.09
C VAL A 15 -46.68 10.48 42.76
N PHE A 16 -47.87 9.92 42.59
CA PHE A 16 -48.08 8.62 41.96
C PHE A 16 -47.79 8.79 40.47
N GLY A 17 -46.60 8.37 40.04
CA GLY A 17 -46.22 8.26 38.63
C GLY A 17 -46.40 6.82 38.16
N SER A 18 -47.38 6.61 37.29
CA SER A 18 -47.70 5.36 36.60
C SER A 18 -46.47 4.81 35.87
N ILE A 19 -45.97 3.64 36.28
CA ILE A 19 -44.92 2.92 35.54
C ILE A 19 -45.60 2.29 34.31
N GLY A 20 -45.55 2.99 33.19
CA GLY A 20 -45.83 2.42 31.88
C GLY A 20 -44.69 1.49 31.47
N ALA A 21 -45.00 0.22 31.26
CA ALA A 21 -44.06 -0.74 30.69
C ALA A 21 -43.73 -0.33 29.25
N VAL A 22 -42.55 0.28 29.05
CA VAL A 22 -41.98 0.51 27.73
C VAL A 22 -41.44 -0.84 27.23
N ALA A 23 -42.18 -1.48 26.33
CA ALA A 23 -41.69 -2.60 25.56
C ALA A 23 -40.57 -2.11 24.62
N LEU A 24 -39.32 -2.31 25.03
CA LEU A 24 -38.15 -2.15 24.17
C LEU A 24 -38.19 -3.24 23.09
N ILE A 25 -38.78 -2.90 21.94
CA ILE A 25 -38.57 -3.67 20.71
C ILE A 25 -37.12 -3.45 20.31
N ALA A 26 -36.26 -4.39 20.72
CA ALA A 26 -34.90 -4.48 20.21
C ALA A 26 -34.98 -4.86 18.72
N ALA A 27 -34.99 -3.83 17.85
CA ALA A 27 -34.74 -4.04 16.44
C ALA A 27 -33.33 -4.62 16.32
N ALA A 28 -33.25 -5.91 16.00
CA ALA A 28 -32.01 -6.55 15.60
C ALA A 28 -31.55 -5.87 14.30
N ALA A 29 -30.68 -4.86 14.43
CA ALA A 29 -29.95 -4.36 13.27
C ALA A 29 -29.20 -5.56 12.68
N PRO A 30 -29.36 -5.86 11.38
CA PRO A 30 -28.56 -6.91 10.77
C PRO A 30 -27.10 -6.58 11.04
N LEU A 31 -26.36 -7.54 11.60
CA LEU A 31 -24.90 -7.48 11.70
C LEU A 31 -24.40 -7.19 10.29
N SER A 32 -24.10 -5.93 10.02
CA SER A 32 -23.53 -5.51 8.75
C SER A 32 -22.23 -6.30 8.61
N LYS A 33 -22.18 -7.24 7.66
CA LYS A 33 -20.94 -7.94 7.34
C LYS A 33 -19.89 -6.86 7.14
N ALA A 34 -18.83 -6.88 7.96
CA ALA A 34 -17.77 -5.89 7.88
C ALA A 34 -17.31 -5.85 6.42
N GLN A 35 -17.41 -4.68 5.80
CA GLN A 35 -16.98 -4.53 4.41
C GLN A 35 -15.50 -4.91 4.35
N PRO A 36 -15.08 -5.67 3.32
CA PRO A 36 -13.67 -5.94 3.15
C PRO A 36 -12.91 -4.61 3.05
N SER A 37 -11.82 -4.49 3.82
CA SER A 37 -10.95 -3.32 3.77
C SER A 37 -9.71 -3.66 2.94
N LEU A 38 -9.63 -3.12 1.72
CA LEU A 38 -8.37 -3.05 0.99
C LEU A 38 -7.66 -1.78 1.46
N ARG A 39 -6.42 -1.87 1.95
CA ARG A 39 -5.66 -0.69 2.41
C ARG A 39 -5.61 0.40 1.33
N ALA A 40 -5.43 0.00 0.07
CA ALA A 40 -5.39 0.93 -1.04
C ALA A 40 -6.68 1.78 -1.19
N ALA A 41 -7.84 1.28 -0.75
CA ALA A 41 -9.10 2.02 -0.84
C ALA A 41 -9.13 3.30 0.03
N GLN A 42 -8.24 3.41 1.03
CA GLN A 42 -8.19 4.54 1.96
C GLN A 42 -7.65 5.82 1.35
N TRP A 43 -6.84 5.71 0.29
CA TRP A 43 -6.27 6.84 -0.46
C TRP A 43 -6.78 6.89 -1.90
N LEU A 44 -7.96 6.31 -2.15
CA LEU A 44 -8.64 6.35 -3.45
C LEU A 44 -9.98 7.07 -3.33
N ALA A 45 -10.26 7.92 -4.33
CA ALA A 45 -11.54 8.59 -4.48
C ALA A 45 -12.68 7.56 -4.53
N PRO A 46 -13.75 7.69 -3.72
CA PRO A 46 -14.81 6.69 -3.64
C PRO A 46 -15.41 6.29 -4.99
N ALA A 47 -15.59 7.26 -5.90
CA ALA A 47 -16.14 7.03 -7.24
C ALA A 47 -15.22 6.18 -8.14
N ASP A 48 -13.90 6.20 -7.90
CA ASP A 48 -12.91 5.55 -8.75
C ASP A 48 -12.38 4.22 -8.19
N ARG A 49 -12.76 3.87 -6.95
CA ARG A 49 -12.24 2.70 -6.21
C ARG A 49 -12.32 1.41 -7.02
N VAL A 50 -13.47 1.08 -7.59
CA VAL A 50 -13.65 -0.17 -8.35
C VAL A 50 -12.67 -0.26 -9.52
N SER A 51 -12.53 0.84 -10.28
CA SER A 51 -11.62 0.90 -11.43
C SER A 51 -10.15 0.81 -11.00
N ALA A 52 -9.75 1.58 -9.98
CA ALA A 52 -8.37 1.67 -9.50
C ALA A 52 -7.90 0.43 -8.71
N LEU A 53 -8.82 -0.29 -8.05
CA LEU A 53 -8.51 -1.53 -7.33
C LEU A 53 -8.56 -2.76 -8.25
N GLY A 54 -9.34 -2.71 -9.33
CA GLY A 54 -9.46 -3.79 -10.32
C GLY A 54 -8.45 -3.72 -11.47
N SER A 55 -7.94 -2.53 -11.79
CA SER A 55 -7.01 -2.32 -12.89
C SER A 55 -6.02 -1.20 -12.60
N ARG A 56 -4.86 -1.24 -13.26
CA ARG A 56 -3.84 -0.19 -13.21
C ARG A 56 -3.39 0.20 -14.62
N PRO A 57 -2.88 1.42 -14.85
CA PRO A 57 -2.21 1.75 -16.10
C PRO A 57 -1.11 0.73 -16.40
N ARG A 58 -0.92 0.39 -17.67
CA ARG A 58 0.16 -0.51 -18.07
C ARG A 58 1.52 0.11 -17.73
N GLU A 59 2.46 -0.75 -17.38
CA GLU A 59 3.85 -0.37 -17.20
C GLU A 59 4.61 -0.57 -18.53
N CYS A 60 5.08 0.52 -19.12
CA CYS A 60 5.91 0.46 -20.33
C CYS A 60 7.34 0.81 -19.97
N LEU A 61 8.21 -0.19 -20.09
CA LEU A 61 9.64 -0.04 -19.89
C LEU A 61 10.37 -0.19 -21.23
N ALA A 62 11.37 0.65 -21.46
CA ALA A 62 12.36 0.37 -22.50
C ALA A 62 13.06 -0.96 -22.18
N PRO A 63 13.39 -1.78 -23.19
CA PRO A 63 14.13 -3.01 -22.95
C PRO A 63 15.55 -2.69 -22.47
N SER A 64 16.01 -3.43 -21.47
CA SER A 64 17.41 -3.42 -21.07
C SER A 64 18.22 -4.40 -21.93
N ALA A 65 19.36 -3.96 -22.44
CA ALA A 65 20.26 -4.81 -23.21
C ALA A 65 21.30 -5.54 -22.33
N LEU A 66 21.43 -5.17 -21.05
CA LEU A 66 22.46 -5.67 -20.14
C LEU A 66 21.82 -6.29 -18.89
N VAL A 67 22.35 -7.44 -18.44
CA VAL A 67 21.81 -8.17 -17.28
C VAL A 67 21.87 -7.34 -16.00
N ASP A 68 22.98 -6.64 -15.74
CA ASP A 68 23.14 -5.80 -14.54
C ASP A 68 22.13 -4.65 -14.51
N ASP A 69 21.78 -4.11 -15.67
CA ASP A 69 20.79 -3.05 -15.80
C ASP A 69 19.37 -3.60 -15.60
N ALA A 70 19.07 -4.81 -16.08
CA ALA A 70 17.81 -5.50 -15.78
C ALA A 70 17.64 -5.79 -14.27
N ASP A 71 18.71 -6.23 -13.59
CA ASP A 71 18.70 -6.44 -12.13
C ASP A 71 18.48 -5.10 -11.39
N ALA A 72 19.12 -4.01 -11.83
CA ALA A 72 18.91 -2.67 -11.26
C ALA A 72 17.47 -2.17 -11.46
N VAL A 73 16.92 -2.31 -12.67
CA VAL A 73 15.52 -1.96 -12.96
C VAL A 73 14.55 -2.76 -12.08
N ALA A 74 14.80 -4.06 -11.87
CA ALA A 74 13.99 -4.88 -10.98
C ALA A 74 14.04 -4.41 -9.53
N ILE A 75 15.23 -4.09 -8.99
CA ILE A 75 15.40 -3.50 -7.66
C ILE A 75 14.61 -2.20 -7.56
N GLY A 76 14.75 -1.31 -8.53
CA GLY A 76 14.05 -0.03 -8.57
C GLY A 76 12.54 -0.17 -8.58
N ARG A 77 12.01 -1.05 -9.43
CA ARG A 77 10.58 -1.33 -9.55
C ARG A 77 9.99 -1.83 -8.23
N VAL A 78 10.70 -2.69 -7.52
CA VAL A 78 10.27 -3.23 -6.21
C VAL A 78 10.32 -2.13 -5.16
N ALA A 79 11.44 -1.39 -5.07
CA ALA A 79 11.60 -0.27 -4.14
C ALA A 79 10.49 0.78 -4.32
N PHE A 80 10.19 1.15 -5.57
CA PHE A 80 9.16 2.12 -5.95
C PHE A 80 7.75 1.75 -5.45
N ARG A 81 7.48 0.45 -5.27
CA ARG A 81 6.19 -0.08 -4.79
C ARG A 81 6.18 -0.44 -3.32
N THR A 82 7.30 -0.26 -2.61
CA THR A 82 7.47 -0.72 -1.23
C THR A 82 7.26 0.47 -0.28
N PRO A 83 6.19 0.49 0.55
CA PRO A 83 5.90 1.64 1.41
C PRO A 83 7.01 1.97 2.41
N VAL A 84 7.73 0.96 2.91
CA VAL A 84 8.81 1.16 3.89
C VAL A 84 10.10 1.77 3.30
N LEU A 85 10.14 2.02 1.98
CA LEU A 85 11.14 2.92 1.38
C LEU A 85 10.90 4.37 1.84
N LEU A 86 9.63 4.75 1.94
CA LEU A 86 9.19 6.00 2.52
C LEU A 86 9.16 5.86 4.05
N GLY A 87 9.07 6.98 4.75
CA GLY A 87 8.95 7.01 6.21
C GLY A 87 7.64 7.61 6.68
N GLY A 88 7.66 8.08 7.93
CA GLY A 88 6.57 8.88 8.49
C GLY A 88 5.18 8.24 8.41
N GLN A 89 4.18 9.08 8.16
CA GLN A 89 2.79 8.64 8.02
C GLN A 89 2.53 7.96 6.67
N ALA A 90 3.28 8.30 5.63
CA ALA A 90 3.12 7.67 4.31
C ALA A 90 3.34 6.16 4.39
N ALA A 91 4.47 5.71 4.97
CA ALA A 91 4.74 4.29 5.16
C ALA A 91 3.70 3.60 6.06
N ARG A 92 3.27 4.24 7.15
CA ARG A 92 2.21 3.72 8.04
C ARG A 92 0.85 3.60 7.34
N GLY A 93 0.56 4.52 6.44
CA GLY A 93 -0.61 4.53 5.57
C GLY A 93 -0.46 3.62 4.34
N GLY A 94 0.60 2.82 4.23
CA GLY A 94 0.81 1.95 3.08
C GLY A 94 0.97 2.70 1.76
N ILE A 95 1.40 3.96 1.81
CA ILE A 95 1.69 4.78 0.64
C ILE A 95 3.11 4.48 0.19
N SER A 96 3.28 4.24 -1.11
CA SER A 96 4.56 4.13 -1.80
C SER A 96 4.61 5.13 -2.96
N CYS A 97 5.74 5.21 -3.68
CA CYS A 97 5.80 6.00 -4.91
C CYS A 97 4.69 5.56 -5.90
N ALA A 98 4.38 4.26 -5.95
CA ALA A 98 3.34 3.70 -6.81
C ALA A 98 1.90 4.07 -6.40
N SER A 99 1.67 4.53 -5.17
CA SER A 99 0.35 5.01 -4.74
C SER A 99 -0.04 6.29 -5.48
N CYS A 100 0.91 7.21 -5.66
CA CYS A 100 0.73 8.42 -6.48
C CYS A 100 0.99 8.13 -7.97
N HIS A 101 1.98 7.29 -8.25
CA HIS A 101 2.47 7.03 -9.60
C HIS A 101 2.30 5.56 -10.01
N SER A 102 1.06 5.10 -10.15
CA SER A 102 0.75 3.70 -10.48
C SER A 102 1.47 3.25 -11.75
N ASN A 103 2.39 2.30 -11.64
CA ASN A 103 3.26 1.84 -12.74
C ASN A 103 4.04 2.99 -13.43
N GLY A 104 4.44 4.00 -12.65
CA GLY A 104 5.12 5.20 -13.16
C GLY A 104 4.18 6.19 -13.88
N ARG A 105 2.89 5.87 -14.02
CA ARG A 105 1.87 6.74 -14.61
C ARG A 105 1.16 7.53 -13.51
N ARG A 106 0.52 8.66 -13.85
CA ARG A 106 -0.28 9.39 -12.85
C ARG A 106 -1.40 8.51 -12.29
N ASN A 107 -1.61 8.50 -10.97
CA ASN A 107 -2.79 7.90 -10.37
C ASN A 107 -3.92 8.94 -10.27
N ALA A 108 -4.76 9.01 -11.30
CA ALA A 108 -5.89 9.95 -11.34
C ALA A 108 -6.95 9.69 -10.24
N ALA A 109 -6.96 8.50 -9.65
CA ALA A 109 -7.89 8.12 -8.59
C ALA A 109 -7.35 8.40 -7.18
N PHE A 110 -6.08 8.80 -7.05
CA PHE A 110 -5.48 9.10 -5.74
C PHE A 110 -6.25 10.24 -5.07
N PHE A 111 -6.74 9.99 -3.86
CA PHE A 111 -7.41 10.98 -3.04
C PHE A 111 -7.27 10.61 -1.57
N LEU A 112 -6.59 11.45 -0.81
CA LEU A 112 -6.50 11.34 0.63
C LEU A 112 -7.02 12.63 1.26
N ALA A 113 -8.05 12.54 2.09
CA ALA A 113 -8.62 13.70 2.77
C ALA A 113 -7.54 14.42 3.60
N GLY A 114 -7.46 15.74 3.44
CA GLY A 114 -6.41 16.57 4.06
C GLY A 114 -5.10 16.62 3.28
N LEU A 115 -4.95 15.84 2.20
CA LEU A 115 -3.79 15.87 1.29
C LEU A 115 -4.19 16.23 -0.14
N SER A 116 -5.40 15.89 -0.55
CA SER A 116 -5.90 16.05 -1.92
C SER A 116 -7.02 17.08 -1.97
N GLY A 117 -6.95 18.03 -2.90
CA GLY A 117 -8.04 18.97 -3.20
C GLY A 117 -9.05 18.39 -4.18
N ALA A 118 -8.60 17.48 -5.05
CA ALA A 118 -9.38 16.70 -6.00
C ALA A 118 -8.71 15.35 -6.27
N PRO A 119 -9.42 14.35 -6.84
CA PRO A 119 -8.78 13.12 -7.30
C PRO A 119 -7.59 13.40 -8.25
N GLY A 120 -6.48 12.71 -8.03
CA GLY A 120 -5.24 12.88 -8.78
C GLY A 120 -4.37 14.06 -8.33
N THR A 121 -4.64 14.64 -7.16
CA THR A 121 -3.82 15.71 -6.56
C THR A 121 -3.25 15.29 -5.20
N ALA A 122 -2.10 15.85 -4.83
CA ALA A 122 -1.49 15.66 -3.52
C ALA A 122 -0.68 16.90 -3.11
N ASP A 123 -0.76 17.24 -1.83
CA ASP A 123 0.07 18.26 -1.18
C ASP A 123 1.22 17.59 -0.42
N VAL A 124 2.36 17.39 -1.08
CA VAL A 124 3.56 16.80 -0.46
C VAL A 124 4.31 17.78 0.47
N THR A 125 3.82 19.01 0.58
CA THR A 125 4.29 20.04 1.52
C THR A 125 3.42 20.13 2.77
N SER A 126 2.56 19.15 3.01
CA SER A 126 1.81 19.02 4.26
C SER A 126 2.64 18.36 5.37
N ALA A 127 2.49 18.83 6.62
CA ALA A 127 2.99 18.16 7.83
C ALA A 127 2.55 16.69 7.97
N LEU A 128 1.49 16.26 7.27
CA LEU A 128 1.07 14.87 7.22
C LEU A 128 2.11 13.98 6.51
N MET A 129 2.81 14.50 5.50
CA MET A 129 3.78 13.73 4.72
C MET A 129 5.19 13.81 5.30
N SER A 130 5.60 14.99 5.77
CA SER A 130 6.96 15.22 6.26
C SER A 130 7.05 16.24 7.38
N THR A 131 7.95 15.97 8.33
CA THR A 131 8.37 16.88 9.39
C THR A 131 9.29 18.01 8.91
N ARG A 132 9.73 17.99 7.66
CA ARG A 132 10.74 18.91 7.09
C ARG A 132 10.20 19.90 6.07
N ARG A 133 9.10 19.59 5.39
CA ARG A 133 8.60 20.34 4.23
C ARG A 133 7.27 21.06 4.46
N ASP A 134 6.76 21.03 5.69
CA ASP A 134 5.52 21.74 6.04
C ASP A 134 5.62 23.23 5.74
N ASN A 135 4.77 23.73 4.86
CA ASN A 135 4.67 25.15 4.52
C ASN A 135 3.46 25.82 5.21
N GLY A 136 2.60 25.05 5.90
CA GLY A 136 1.39 25.53 6.55
C GLY A 136 0.25 25.95 5.60
N VAL A 137 0.37 25.65 4.30
CA VAL A 137 -0.60 26.01 3.25
C VAL A 137 -1.13 24.74 2.61
N PHE A 138 -2.45 24.65 2.45
CA PHE A 138 -3.06 23.54 1.70
C PHE A 138 -3.05 23.87 0.21
N ASP A 139 -2.00 23.44 -0.50
CA ASP A 139 -1.78 23.71 -1.92
C ASP A 139 -1.58 22.44 -2.77
N PRO A 140 -2.57 21.51 -2.77
CA PRO A 140 -2.45 20.25 -3.49
C PRO A 140 -2.22 20.45 -4.99
N LEU A 141 -1.18 19.79 -5.52
CA LEU A 141 -0.81 19.86 -6.92
C LEU A 141 -1.20 18.59 -7.69
N PRO A 142 -1.47 18.69 -9.01
CA PRO A 142 -1.66 17.51 -9.85
C PRO A 142 -0.45 16.57 -9.79
N ILE A 143 -0.71 15.28 -9.60
CA ILE A 143 0.33 14.26 -9.59
C ILE A 143 0.87 14.08 -11.02
N PRO A 144 2.19 14.27 -11.26
CA PRO A 144 2.75 14.17 -12.60
C PRO A 144 2.83 12.70 -13.06
N ASP A 145 2.84 12.54 -14.39
CA ASP A 145 3.15 11.28 -15.03
C ASP A 145 4.68 11.12 -15.15
N LEU A 146 5.25 10.09 -14.52
CA LEU A 146 6.70 9.92 -14.49
C LEU A 146 7.26 9.34 -15.79
N ALA A 147 6.47 9.00 -16.79
CA ALA A 147 7.01 8.67 -18.13
C ALA A 147 6.90 9.85 -19.11
N ALA A 148 6.23 10.94 -18.72
CA ALA A 148 6.23 12.18 -19.49
C ALA A 148 7.53 12.97 -19.26
N PRO A 149 7.93 13.83 -20.22
CA PRO A 149 9.01 14.80 -20.00
C PRO A 149 8.75 15.66 -18.76
N GLY A 150 9.78 15.85 -17.93
CA GLY A 150 9.70 16.62 -16.69
C GLY A 150 10.77 17.70 -16.62
N ARG A 151 10.78 18.45 -15.52
CA ARG A 151 11.77 19.52 -15.27
C ARG A 151 13.14 19.01 -14.83
N ILE A 152 13.20 17.76 -14.34
CA ILE A 152 14.42 17.12 -13.86
C ILE A 152 15.04 16.34 -15.01
N SER A 153 16.31 16.60 -15.29
CA SER A 153 17.06 15.84 -16.29
C SER A 153 17.14 14.36 -15.90
N ARG A 154 17.05 13.49 -16.91
CA ARG A 154 17.19 12.04 -16.77
C ARG A 154 18.45 11.51 -17.44
N ALA A 155 19.28 12.40 -17.98
CA ALA A 155 20.49 12.01 -18.66
C ALA A 155 21.39 11.19 -17.71
N PRO A 156 22.03 10.13 -18.20
CA PRO A 156 23.04 9.43 -17.41
C PRO A 156 24.18 10.40 -17.04
N GLY A 157 24.62 10.35 -15.78
CA GLY A 157 25.85 11.02 -15.34
C GLY A 157 25.73 12.46 -14.84
N ASP A 158 24.58 13.13 -14.96
CA ASP A 158 24.40 14.49 -14.41
C ASP A 158 24.04 14.52 -12.91
N GLY A 159 23.55 13.39 -12.36
CA GLY A 159 23.18 13.24 -10.96
C GLY A 159 21.89 13.95 -10.53
N ALA A 160 21.18 14.64 -11.44
CA ALA A 160 20.03 15.46 -11.11
C ALA A 160 18.83 14.60 -10.67
N LEU A 161 18.60 13.47 -11.35
CA LEU A 161 17.53 12.54 -11.02
C LEU A 161 17.78 11.85 -9.68
N GLU A 162 19.02 11.42 -9.43
CA GLU A 162 19.49 10.84 -8.18
C GLU A 162 19.26 11.79 -6.99
N ALA A 163 19.65 13.06 -7.14
CA ALA A 163 19.46 14.09 -6.11
C ALA A 163 17.97 14.37 -5.85
N PHE A 164 17.16 14.46 -6.90
CA PHE A 164 15.73 14.66 -6.79
C PHE A 164 15.04 13.50 -6.07
N VAL A 165 15.27 12.25 -6.50
CA VAL A 165 14.68 11.06 -5.88
C VAL A 165 15.08 10.96 -4.40
N ARG A 166 16.34 11.27 -4.07
CA ARG A 166 16.81 11.33 -2.68
C ARG A 166 16.04 12.37 -1.85
N SER A 167 15.86 13.58 -2.38
CA SER A 167 15.08 14.64 -1.72
C SER A 167 13.64 14.22 -1.49
N VAL A 168 12.99 13.59 -2.48
CA VAL A 168 11.61 13.08 -2.31
C VAL A 168 11.56 12.07 -1.16
N ILE A 169 12.43 11.06 -1.17
CA ILE A 169 12.40 10.01 -0.14
C ILE A 169 12.66 10.58 1.26
N ILE A 170 13.73 11.38 1.41
CA ILE A 170 14.17 11.84 2.73
C ILE A 170 13.38 13.06 3.18
N ASP A 171 13.26 14.08 2.34
CA ASP A 171 12.73 15.37 2.76
C ASP A 171 11.21 15.46 2.60
N GLU A 172 10.60 14.84 1.58
CA GLU A 172 9.14 14.91 1.37
C GLU A 172 8.37 13.80 2.09
N PHE A 173 9.02 12.67 2.39
CA PHE A 173 8.35 11.49 2.95
C PHE A 173 9.02 10.90 4.20
N ASP A 174 10.00 11.59 4.77
CA ASP A 174 10.70 11.19 5.99
C ASP A 174 11.34 9.78 5.97
N GLY A 175 11.65 9.28 4.77
CA GLY A 175 12.35 8.02 4.57
C GLY A 175 13.82 8.09 5.01
N SER A 176 14.38 6.92 5.29
CA SER A 176 15.82 6.78 5.47
C SER A 176 16.55 6.94 4.14
N PRO A 177 17.81 7.43 4.14
CA PRO A 177 18.64 7.40 2.95
C PRO A 177 18.69 6.00 2.32
N PRO A 178 18.33 5.83 1.03
CA PRO A 178 18.44 4.54 0.37
C PRO A 178 19.89 4.09 0.23
N THR A 179 20.11 2.78 0.18
CA THR A 179 21.41 2.19 -0.22
C THR A 179 21.79 2.63 -1.63
N SER A 180 23.08 2.53 -1.97
CA SER A 180 23.54 2.83 -3.33
C SER A 180 22.85 1.99 -4.40
N ALA A 181 22.62 0.69 -4.15
CA ALA A 181 21.94 -0.17 -5.11
C ALA A 181 20.43 0.14 -5.22
N THR A 182 19.77 0.46 -4.11
CA THR A 182 18.36 0.89 -4.15
C THR A 182 18.20 2.19 -4.92
N MET A 183 19.07 3.18 -4.67
CA MET A 183 19.06 4.45 -5.39
C MET A 183 19.35 4.26 -6.89
N ALA A 184 20.40 3.51 -7.23
CA ALA A 184 20.75 3.20 -8.61
C ALA A 184 19.60 2.48 -9.32
N GLY A 185 18.96 1.52 -8.65
CA GLY A 185 17.80 0.80 -9.18
C GLY A 185 16.60 1.70 -9.43
N LEU A 186 16.22 2.54 -8.45
CA LEU A 186 15.11 3.49 -8.61
C LEU A 186 15.32 4.40 -9.82
N VAL A 187 16.52 4.95 -9.95
CA VAL A 187 16.87 5.82 -11.07
C VAL A 187 16.90 5.06 -12.40
N ALA A 188 17.43 3.83 -12.42
CA ALA A 188 17.38 2.97 -13.60
C ALA A 188 15.93 2.69 -14.02
N TYR A 189 15.05 2.34 -13.08
CA TYR A 189 13.63 2.14 -13.33
C TYR A 189 12.97 3.39 -13.93
N LEU A 190 13.18 4.57 -13.34
CA LEU A 190 12.62 5.83 -13.83
C LEU A 190 13.16 6.24 -15.21
N ARG A 191 14.42 5.94 -15.52
CA ARG A 191 15.01 6.16 -16.87
C ARG A 191 14.40 5.22 -17.91
N HIS A 192 13.99 4.03 -17.51
CA HIS A 192 13.36 3.05 -18.40
C HIS A 192 11.87 3.28 -18.62
N LEU A 193 11.18 4.06 -17.78
CA LEU A 193 9.78 4.41 -17.99
C LEU A 193 9.56 5.11 -19.34
N ARG A 194 8.59 4.61 -20.10
CA ARG A 194 8.15 5.18 -21.39
C ARG A 194 6.65 5.50 -21.36
N PRO A 195 6.20 6.48 -22.16
CA PRO A 195 4.77 6.65 -22.41
C PRO A 195 4.14 5.36 -22.97
N CYS A 196 3.02 4.95 -22.38
CA CYS A 196 2.09 3.98 -22.97
C CYS A 196 0.98 4.73 -23.71
N ALA A 197 0.18 4.03 -24.52
CA ALA A 197 -1.11 4.59 -24.93
C ALA A 197 -1.97 4.87 -23.69
N PRO A 198 -2.66 6.03 -23.59
CA PRO A 198 -3.37 6.44 -22.37
C PRO A 198 -4.43 5.44 -21.88
N GLU A 199 -5.04 4.72 -22.80
CA GLU A 199 -6.12 3.75 -22.56
C GLU A 199 -5.59 2.36 -22.14
N GLU A 200 -4.28 2.10 -22.26
CA GLU A 200 -3.70 0.80 -21.95
C GLU A 200 -3.67 0.58 -20.43
N ARG A 201 -4.66 -0.17 -19.95
CA ARG A 201 -4.77 -0.63 -18.57
C ARG A 201 -4.61 -2.15 -18.52
N GLU A 202 -4.00 -2.63 -17.45
CA GLU A 202 -3.92 -4.06 -17.13
C GLU A 202 -4.78 -4.38 -15.91
N ALA A 203 -5.38 -5.56 -15.90
CA ALA A 203 -6.11 -6.06 -14.74
C ALA A 203 -5.15 -6.40 -13.59
N ILE A 204 -5.56 -6.08 -12.38
CA ILE A 204 -4.88 -6.56 -11.17
C ILE A 204 -5.45 -7.94 -10.87
N THR A 205 -4.60 -8.97 -10.94
CA THR A 205 -4.97 -10.39 -10.84
C THR A 205 -4.03 -11.12 -9.88
N LEU A 206 -4.37 -12.35 -9.51
CA LEU A 206 -3.45 -13.22 -8.77
C LEU A 206 -2.15 -13.42 -9.54
N ALA A 207 -2.22 -13.51 -10.88
CA ALA A 207 -1.06 -13.70 -11.74
C ALA A 207 -0.11 -12.48 -11.67
N THR A 208 -0.63 -11.26 -11.77
CA THR A 208 0.21 -10.05 -11.68
C THR A 208 0.79 -9.86 -10.28
N ALA A 209 0.02 -10.15 -9.23
CA ALA A 209 0.53 -10.13 -7.85
C ALA A 209 1.63 -11.18 -7.60
N THR A 210 1.48 -12.40 -8.15
CA THR A 210 2.50 -13.45 -8.05
C THR A 210 3.77 -13.07 -8.79
N ALA A 211 3.66 -12.49 -9.99
CA ALA A 211 4.80 -11.99 -10.75
C ALA A 211 5.54 -10.86 -10.01
N ASP A 212 4.81 -9.98 -9.33
CA ASP A 212 5.40 -8.91 -8.51
C ASP A 212 6.16 -9.48 -7.30
N ILE A 213 5.66 -10.56 -6.66
CA ILE A 213 6.39 -11.28 -5.58
C ILE A 213 7.65 -11.95 -6.14
N GLU A 214 7.55 -12.65 -7.27
CA GLU A 214 8.70 -13.33 -7.89
C GLU A 214 9.79 -12.34 -8.30
N SER A 215 9.40 -11.18 -8.84
CA SER A 215 10.32 -10.07 -9.16
C SER A 215 11.04 -9.55 -7.91
N ALA A 216 10.33 -9.34 -6.81
CA ALA A 216 10.92 -8.92 -5.54
C ALA A 216 11.89 -9.95 -4.95
N ILE A 217 11.57 -11.25 -5.04
CA ILE A 217 12.48 -12.32 -4.61
C ILE A 217 13.70 -12.42 -5.53
N GLY A 218 13.53 -12.24 -6.83
CA GLY A 218 14.63 -12.14 -7.80
C GLY A 218 15.59 -10.99 -7.48
N ALA A 219 15.04 -9.81 -7.22
CA ALA A 219 15.80 -8.63 -6.83
C ALA A 219 16.53 -8.82 -5.49
N ALA A 220 15.89 -9.46 -4.50
CA ALA A 220 16.54 -9.80 -3.23
C ALA A 220 17.73 -10.74 -3.44
N ARG A 221 17.60 -11.75 -4.30
CA ARG A 221 18.71 -12.65 -4.67
C ARG A 221 19.83 -11.90 -5.40
N ALA A 222 19.48 -10.97 -6.29
CA ALA A 222 20.45 -10.14 -7.00
C ALA A 222 21.28 -9.27 -6.05
N ALA A 223 20.62 -8.64 -5.08
CA ALA A 223 21.29 -7.87 -4.03
C ALA A 223 22.25 -8.73 -3.20
N LEU A 224 21.85 -9.94 -2.78
CA LEU A 224 22.71 -10.84 -2.01
C LEU A 224 23.91 -11.37 -2.80
N ARG A 225 23.81 -11.55 -4.13
CA ARG A 225 24.98 -11.89 -4.97
C ARG A 225 26.05 -10.79 -4.94
N ARG A 226 25.66 -9.56 -4.60
CA ARG A 226 26.52 -8.38 -4.51
C ARG A 226 26.84 -8.00 -3.06
N ASP A 227 26.58 -8.90 -2.11
CA ASP A 227 26.74 -8.69 -0.66
C ASP A 227 25.96 -7.48 -0.11
N ASP A 228 24.86 -7.10 -0.75
CA ASP A 228 24.01 -5.99 -0.35
C ASP A 228 22.79 -6.48 0.44
N GLN A 229 23.01 -6.71 1.73
CA GLN A 229 21.99 -7.25 2.64
C GLN A 229 20.86 -6.25 2.92
N GLU A 230 21.17 -4.95 2.93
CA GLU A 230 20.20 -3.90 3.21
C GLU A 230 19.21 -3.74 2.05
N THR A 231 19.70 -3.73 0.81
CA THR A 231 18.84 -3.79 -0.37
C THR A 231 18.03 -5.08 -0.39
N ALA A 232 18.65 -6.23 -0.10
CA ALA A 232 17.93 -7.50 -0.03
C ALA A 232 16.78 -7.48 0.99
N ARG A 233 17.01 -6.87 2.17
CA ARG A 233 15.98 -6.68 3.20
C ARG A 233 14.80 -5.85 2.68
N LEU A 234 15.06 -4.75 1.97
CA LEU A 234 14.02 -3.93 1.36
C LEU A 234 13.23 -4.71 0.31
N MET A 235 13.91 -5.50 -0.53
CA MET A 235 13.26 -6.32 -1.55
C MET A 235 12.35 -7.40 -0.93
N LEU A 236 12.79 -8.04 0.16
CA LEU A 236 11.96 -8.97 0.93
C LEU A 236 10.75 -8.25 1.55
N ALA A 237 10.93 -7.03 2.08
CA ALA A 237 9.82 -6.22 2.56
C ALA A 237 8.80 -5.90 1.46
N GLY A 238 9.26 -5.64 0.23
CA GLY A 238 8.40 -5.49 -0.94
C GLY A 238 7.61 -6.76 -1.28
N ALA A 239 8.25 -7.94 -1.29
CA ALA A 239 7.56 -9.22 -1.51
C ALA A 239 6.48 -9.48 -0.44
N ARG A 240 6.79 -9.16 0.83
CA ARG A 240 5.88 -9.28 1.96
C ARG A 240 4.72 -8.30 1.87
N TRP A 241 4.96 -7.07 1.41
CA TRP A 241 3.92 -6.09 1.14
C TRP A 241 2.91 -6.63 0.12
N THR A 242 3.38 -7.16 -1.02
CA THR A 242 2.52 -7.75 -2.05
C THR A 242 1.74 -8.97 -1.54
N LEU A 243 2.34 -9.81 -0.68
CA LEU A 243 1.60 -10.88 0.01
C LEU A 243 0.50 -10.34 0.92
N GLY A 244 0.76 -9.22 1.62
CA GLY A 244 -0.25 -8.53 2.41
C GLY A 244 -1.41 -8.01 1.55
N GLU A 245 -1.13 -7.41 0.39
CA GLU A 245 -2.17 -6.98 -0.55
C GLU A 245 -2.95 -8.17 -1.13
N MET A 246 -2.28 -9.29 -1.37
CA MET A 246 -2.93 -10.53 -1.78
C MET A 246 -3.86 -11.08 -0.68
N ASP A 247 -3.44 -11.08 0.60
CA ASP A 247 -4.25 -11.53 1.74
C ASP A 247 -5.58 -10.77 1.83
N GLU A 248 -5.54 -9.44 1.67
CA GLU A 248 -6.71 -8.57 1.71
C GLU A 248 -7.73 -8.89 0.62
N ARG A 249 -7.28 -9.45 -0.52
CA ARG A 249 -8.14 -9.77 -1.66
C ARG A 249 -8.93 -11.05 -1.51
N TYR A 250 -8.66 -11.86 -0.49
CA TYR A 250 -9.43 -13.07 -0.20
C TYR A 250 -10.27 -12.89 1.08
N PRO A 251 -11.34 -12.06 1.10
CA PRO A 251 -12.09 -11.76 2.32
C PRO A 251 -13.07 -12.88 2.75
N GLY A 252 -13.57 -12.81 3.99
CA GLY A 252 -14.63 -13.70 4.50
C GLY A 252 -14.16 -15.06 5.03
N GLU A 253 -15.03 -15.79 5.72
CA GLU A 253 -14.68 -17.09 6.34
C GLU A 253 -14.41 -18.18 5.30
N GLU A 254 -15.15 -18.18 4.18
CA GLU A 254 -14.98 -19.16 3.09
C GLU A 254 -13.56 -19.17 2.49
N LEU A 255 -12.90 -18.01 2.50
CA LEU A 255 -11.52 -17.85 1.99
C LEU A 255 -10.46 -17.85 3.10
N ALA A 256 -10.81 -18.15 4.36
CA ALA A 256 -9.88 -18.09 5.50
C ALA A 256 -8.66 -19.02 5.33
N ARG A 257 -8.84 -20.20 4.73
CA ARG A 257 -7.73 -21.13 4.46
C ARG A 257 -6.74 -20.56 3.44
N HIS A 258 -7.22 -19.81 2.45
CA HIS A 258 -6.39 -19.14 1.44
C HIS A 258 -5.54 -18.05 2.10
N ARG A 259 -6.16 -17.19 2.92
CA ARG A 259 -5.45 -16.20 3.75
C ARG A 259 -4.41 -16.82 4.68
N ALA A 260 -4.76 -17.92 5.35
CA ALA A 260 -3.83 -18.62 6.23
C ALA A 260 -2.57 -19.10 5.48
N ALA A 261 -2.73 -19.57 4.24
CA ALA A 261 -1.61 -19.99 3.39
C ALA A 261 -0.75 -18.78 2.93
N ILE A 262 -1.36 -17.66 2.56
CA ILE A 262 -0.66 -16.42 2.20
C ILE A 262 0.14 -15.90 3.40
N ARG A 263 -0.47 -15.83 4.59
CA ARG A 263 0.18 -15.40 5.83
C ARG A 263 1.32 -16.32 6.26
N MET A 264 1.22 -17.62 5.97
CA MET A 264 2.32 -18.56 6.20
C MET A 264 3.50 -18.29 5.26
N ALA A 265 3.23 -17.94 4.00
CA ALA A 265 4.28 -17.50 3.08
C ALA A 265 4.93 -16.19 3.56
N ASP A 266 4.14 -15.21 4.01
CA ASP A 266 4.67 -13.96 4.59
C ASP A 266 5.60 -14.23 5.79
N ARG A 267 5.15 -15.07 6.74
CA ARG A 267 5.98 -15.45 7.90
C ARG A 267 7.28 -16.12 7.50
N SER A 268 7.28 -16.92 6.44
CA SER A 268 8.51 -17.54 5.94
C SER A 268 9.50 -16.51 5.37
N LEU A 269 9.01 -15.47 4.68
CA LEU A 269 9.85 -14.35 4.23
C LEU A 269 10.32 -13.49 5.41
N ALA A 270 9.47 -13.25 6.40
CA ALA A 270 9.84 -12.54 7.61
C ALA A 270 10.99 -13.26 8.35
N ALA A 271 10.94 -14.58 8.43
CA ALA A 271 12.00 -15.39 9.02
C ALA A 271 13.31 -15.29 8.22
N LEU A 272 13.25 -15.30 6.89
CA LEU A 272 14.43 -15.06 6.03
C LEU A 272 15.01 -13.66 6.25
N GLN A 273 14.14 -12.65 6.37
CA GLN A 273 14.55 -11.27 6.62
C GLN A 273 15.26 -11.12 7.98
N GLN A 274 14.81 -11.82 9.02
CA GLN A 274 15.50 -11.87 10.31
C GLN A 274 16.81 -12.67 10.26
N GLN A 275 16.87 -13.72 9.42
CA GLN A 275 18.06 -14.54 9.24
C GLN A 275 19.17 -13.76 8.54
N LEU A 276 18.85 -12.79 7.68
CA LEU A 276 19.85 -11.92 7.03
C LEU A 276 20.78 -11.25 8.05
N ASP A 277 20.26 -10.83 9.21
CA ASP A 277 21.06 -10.18 10.25
C ASP A 277 22.00 -11.14 11.00
N ARG A 278 21.70 -12.45 10.98
CA ARG A 278 22.40 -13.46 11.78
C ARG A 278 23.37 -14.31 10.96
N ASP A 279 22.93 -14.72 9.77
CA ASP A 279 23.68 -15.56 8.85
C ASP A 279 23.20 -15.27 7.40
N PRO A 280 23.79 -14.24 6.76
CA PRO A 280 23.46 -13.86 5.39
C PRO A 280 23.63 -15.00 4.39
N ALA A 281 24.62 -15.87 4.59
CA ALA A 281 24.89 -16.99 3.68
C ALA A 281 23.80 -18.07 3.78
N ALA A 282 23.35 -18.41 4.98
CA ALA A 282 22.21 -19.31 5.17
C ALA A 282 20.92 -18.69 4.63
N ALA A 283 20.68 -17.40 4.88
CA ALA A 283 19.53 -16.68 4.34
C ALA A 283 19.53 -16.70 2.80
N ALA A 284 20.67 -16.48 2.15
CA ALA A 284 20.82 -16.54 0.70
C ALA A 284 20.49 -17.95 0.14
N ARG A 285 21.00 -19.02 0.78
CA ARG A 285 20.68 -20.41 0.38
C ARG A 285 19.19 -20.70 0.52
N ALA A 286 18.59 -20.32 1.64
CA ALA A 286 17.17 -20.54 1.90
C ALA A 286 16.27 -19.71 0.97
N LEU A 287 16.65 -18.46 0.68
CA LEU A 287 15.98 -17.61 -0.30
C LEU A 287 16.10 -18.17 -1.71
N GLY A 288 17.23 -18.78 -2.07
CA GLY A 288 17.41 -19.49 -3.35
C GLY A 288 16.40 -20.62 -3.54
N ALA A 289 16.02 -21.31 -2.48
CA ALA A 289 14.99 -22.34 -2.50
C ALA A 289 13.56 -21.81 -2.34
N TRP A 290 13.37 -20.57 -1.88
CA TRP A 290 12.05 -20.02 -1.60
C TRP A 290 11.20 -19.88 -2.87
N ARG A 291 9.96 -20.34 -2.79
CA ARG A 291 8.90 -20.10 -3.77
C ARG A 291 7.54 -20.28 -3.12
N LEU A 292 6.52 -19.59 -3.62
CA LEU A 292 5.14 -19.96 -3.30
C LEU A 292 4.88 -21.39 -3.77
N LYS A 293 4.36 -22.23 -2.87
CA LYS A 293 4.16 -23.66 -3.18
C LYS A 293 3.14 -23.79 -4.33
N PRO A 294 3.39 -24.63 -5.36
CA PRO A 294 2.46 -24.80 -6.47
C PRO A 294 1.03 -25.18 -6.05
N ALA A 295 0.90 -26.01 -5.00
CA ALA A 295 -0.40 -26.38 -4.44
C ALA A 295 -1.16 -25.19 -3.84
N ILE A 296 -0.45 -24.24 -3.21
CA ILE A 296 -1.04 -23.00 -2.68
C ILE A 296 -1.51 -22.13 -3.85
N LEU A 297 -0.65 -21.91 -4.86
CA LEU A 297 -1.01 -21.12 -6.04
C LEU A 297 -2.20 -21.71 -6.80
N ALA A 298 -2.26 -23.03 -6.95
CA ALA A 298 -3.39 -23.70 -7.59
C ALA A 298 -4.70 -23.52 -6.80
N ALA A 299 -4.65 -23.54 -5.46
CA ALA A 299 -5.81 -23.27 -4.62
C ALA A 299 -6.27 -21.80 -4.74
N LEU A 300 -5.33 -20.86 -4.62
CA LEU A 300 -5.59 -19.43 -4.79
C LEU A 300 -6.23 -19.11 -6.14
N ARG A 301 -5.73 -19.72 -7.22
CA ARG A 301 -6.26 -19.54 -8.58
C ARG A 301 -7.68 -20.07 -8.73
N ARG A 302 -7.98 -21.23 -8.13
CA ARG A 302 -9.36 -21.77 -8.14
C ARG A 302 -10.35 -20.85 -7.40
N ALA A 303 -9.88 -20.18 -6.35
CA ALA A 303 -10.69 -19.24 -5.56
C ALA A 303 -10.64 -17.79 -6.07
N GLU A 304 -9.87 -17.50 -7.11
CA GLU A 304 -9.74 -16.14 -7.67
C GLU A 304 -11.10 -15.56 -8.13
N PRO A 305 -12.01 -16.31 -8.78
CA PRO A 305 -13.34 -15.82 -9.16
C PRO A 305 -14.23 -15.39 -7.98
N ASP A 306 -13.98 -15.93 -6.78
CA ASP A 306 -14.74 -15.63 -5.56
C ASP A 306 -14.07 -14.53 -4.71
N SER A 307 -12.92 -14.04 -5.16
CA SER A 307 -12.08 -13.08 -4.45
C SER A 307 -12.26 -11.66 -4.99
N LEU A 308 -11.66 -10.67 -4.33
CA LEU A 308 -11.60 -9.29 -4.82
C LEU A 308 -10.65 -9.11 -6.03
N TYR A 309 -10.13 -10.17 -6.63
CA TYR A 309 -9.60 -10.08 -8.00
C TYR A 309 -10.71 -10.11 -9.05
N ALA A 310 -11.87 -10.69 -8.75
CA ALA A 310 -12.98 -10.75 -9.67
C ALA A 310 -13.72 -9.40 -9.75
N PRO A 311 -13.93 -8.84 -10.96
CA PRO A 311 -14.58 -7.53 -11.11
C PRO A 311 -15.97 -7.44 -10.46
N GLY A 312 -16.77 -8.51 -10.55
CA GLY A 312 -18.10 -8.56 -9.93
C GLY A 312 -18.06 -8.50 -8.40
N VAL A 313 -17.11 -9.22 -7.78
CA VAL A 313 -16.92 -9.21 -6.32
C VAL A 313 -16.36 -7.86 -5.87
N MET A 314 -15.41 -7.28 -6.62
CA MET A 314 -14.88 -5.93 -6.37
C MET A 314 -15.98 -4.87 -6.43
N ALA A 315 -16.82 -4.91 -7.47
CA ALA A 315 -17.94 -3.97 -7.63
C ALA A 315 -18.98 -4.15 -6.52
N ALA A 316 -19.29 -5.38 -6.08
CA ALA A 316 -20.19 -5.59 -4.95
C ALA A 316 -19.62 -5.08 -3.62
N ALA A 317 -18.29 -5.15 -3.44
CA ALA A 317 -17.62 -4.71 -2.22
C ALA A 317 -17.41 -3.19 -2.15
N PHE A 318 -17.02 -2.56 -3.25
CA PHE A 318 -16.57 -1.17 -3.31
C PHE A 318 -17.34 -0.28 -4.28
N GLY A 319 -18.23 -0.85 -5.10
CA GLY A 319 -19.15 -0.08 -5.92
C GLY A 319 -20.12 0.63 -5.00
N ALA A 320 -20.00 1.96 -4.93
CA ALA A 320 -20.93 2.75 -4.16
C ALA A 320 -22.36 2.48 -4.65
N ALA A 321 -23.26 2.16 -3.71
CA ALA A 321 -24.63 2.61 -3.85
C ALA A 321 -24.55 4.12 -4.10
N ALA A 322 -25.05 4.58 -5.24
CA ALA A 322 -25.11 5.98 -5.57
C ALA A 322 -25.60 6.76 -4.35
N VAL A 323 -24.76 7.64 -3.81
CA VAL A 323 -25.22 8.68 -2.90
C VAL A 323 -26.25 9.45 -3.71
N ARG A 324 -27.53 9.16 -3.47
CA ARG A 324 -28.60 10.01 -3.98
C ARG A 324 -28.38 11.38 -3.33
N PRO A 325 -28.40 12.47 -4.10
CA PRO A 325 -28.37 13.81 -3.53
C PRO A 325 -29.52 14.01 -2.55
#